data_AF-A0AAF3J1H1-F1
#
_entry.id   AF-A0AAF3J1H1-F1
#
_cell.length_a   1.000
_cell.length_b   1.000
_cell.length_c   1.000
_cell.angle_alpha   90.00
_cell.angle_beta   90.00
_cell.angle_gamma   90.00
#
_symmetry.space_group_name_H-M   'P 1'
#
loop_
_entity.id
_entity.type
_entity.pdbx_description
1 polymer ?
#
loop_
_entity_poly.entity_id
_entity_poly.type
_entity_poly.pdbx_seq_one_letter_code
_entity_poly.pdbx_strand_id
1 'polypeptide(L)'
;MLSRVILLSALTAVAFSCDTWPNGTDKALTWFPSCAGAITFYSLSTQDQSGKAEYPITLTKPLVIITDINNPKNVYESPNLKQTINLWSWGGLGACQWSTVPTLGLLSNLDACTNGVPCPVKTGRQTLPITMDFTGYDSIIKLLKDDSPYQLEMVLNDNKTKDKTCVIAQARTYTKVH
;
A
#
# COMPACT_ATOMS: atom_id res chain seq x y z
N MET A 1 -1.60 -49.04 -47.44
CA MET A 1 -2.05 -48.83 -46.06
C MET A 1 -1.12 -47.83 -45.39
N LEU A 2 -1.47 -46.53 -45.41
CA LEU A 2 -0.70 -45.49 -44.73
C LEU A 2 -1.35 -45.24 -43.36
N SER A 3 -0.68 -45.66 -42.29
CA SER A 3 -1.13 -45.42 -40.92
C SER A 3 -0.75 -43.99 -40.53
N ARG A 4 -1.74 -43.10 -40.39
CA ARG A 4 -1.56 -41.73 -39.90
C ARG A 4 -1.54 -41.77 -38.37
N VAL A 5 -0.35 -41.64 -37.78
CA VAL A 5 -0.21 -41.40 -36.34
C VAL A 5 -0.30 -39.89 -36.12
N ILE A 6 -1.43 -39.42 -35.60
CA ILE A 6 -1.61 -38.04 -35.15
C ILE A 6 -1.15 -37.99 -33.69
N LEU A 7 0.04 -37.43 -33.46
CA LEU A 7 0.56 -37.20 -32.12
C LEU A 7 -0.07 -35.90 -31.57
N LEU A 8 -1.11 -36.02 -30.73
CA LEU A 8 -1.61 -34.87 -29.97
C LEU A 8 -0.61 -34.55 -28.85
N SER A 9 0.15 -33.46 -29.02
CA SER A 9 0.96 -32.88 -27.97
C SER A 9 0.05 -32.14 -26.99
N ALA A 10 -0.20 -32.72 -25.81
CA ALA A 10 -0.87 -32.00 -24.73
C ALA A 10 0.10 -30.93 -24.18
N LEU A 11 -0.09 -29.67 -24.57
CA LEU A 11 0.54 -28.55 -23.87
C LEU A 11 -0.12 -28.42 -22.49
N THR A 12 0.47 -29.05 -21.48
CA THR A 12 0.22 -28.68 -20.09
C THR A 12 0.84 -27.31 -19.86
N ALA A 13 0.07 -26.25 -20.08
CA ALA A 13 0.41 -24.93 -19.57
C ALA A 13 0.42 -25.02 -18.04
N VAL A 14 1.60 -25.17 -17.45
CA VAL A 14 1.80 -24.90 -16.02
C VAL A 14 1.50 -23.42 -15.83
N ALA A 15 0.27 -23.12 -15.43
CA ALA A 15 -0.06 -21.82 -14.90
C ALA A 15 0.73 -21.69 -13.60
N PHE A 16 1.86 -20.98 -13.65
CA PHE A 16 2.57 -20.56 -12.44
C PHE A 16 1.68 -19.55 -11.72
N SER A 17 0.76 -20.04 -10.87
CA SER A 17 0.10 -19.20 -9.88
C SER A 17 1.13 -18.82 -8.83
N CYS A 18 1.13 -17.54 -8.45
CA CYS A 18 1.96 -17.09 -7.34
C CYS A 18 1.30 -17.52 -6.02
N ASP A 19 1.55 -18.76 -5.64
CA ASP A 19 1.11 -19.32 -4.36
C ASP A 19 1.98 -18.81 -3.19
N THR A 20 3.02 -18.03 -3.51
CA THR A 20 3.90 -17.39 -2.53
C THR A 20 3.35 -16.03 -2.12
N TRP A 21 3.14 -15.87 -0.82
CA TRP A 21 2.80 -14.59 -0.20
C TRP A 21 4.09 -13.79 0.04
N PRO A 22 4.28 -12.66 -0.66
CA PRO A 22 5.50 -11.87 -0.51
C PRO A 22 5.61 -11.38 0.93
N ASN A 23 6.81 -11.50 1.52
CA ASN A 23 7.13 -11.04 2.87
C ASN A 23 6.12 -11.48 3.97
N GLY A 24 5.53 -12.67 3.84
CA GLY A 24 4.61 -13.21 4.87
C GLY A 24 3.28 -12.46 4.98
N THR A 25 2.86 -11.80 3.89
CA THR A 25 1.59 -11.09 3.81
C THR A 25 0.36 -11.99 3.98
N ASP A 26 0.47 -13.31 4.01
CA ASP A 26 -0.62 -14.18 4.45
C ASP A 26 -0.96 -13.99 5.94
N LYS A 27 0.01 -13.58 6.76
CA LYS A 27 -0.07 -13.60 8.23
C LYS A 27 -0.13 -12.22 8.87
N ALA A 28 0.64 -11.27 8.34
CA ALA A 28 0.79 -9.97 8.95
C ALA A 28 1.19 -8.89 7.96
N LEU A 29 0.96 -7.64 8.38
CA LEU A 29 1.48 -6.44 7.75
C LEU A 29 3.01 -6.41 7.88
N THR A 30 3.70 -6.19 6.77
CA THR A 30 5.14 -5.90 6.75
C THR A 30 5.36 -4.47 6.27
N TRP A 31 6.27 -3.74 6.90
CA TRP A 31 6.56 -2.37 6.52
C TRP A 31 8.05 -2.04 6.66
N PHE A 32 8.51 -1.05 5.91
CA PHE A 32 9.89 -0.56 5.97
C PHE A 32 10.00 0.83 5.34
N PRO A 33 10.93 1.69 5.80
CA PRO A 33 11.26 2.93 5.10
C PRO A 33 11.80 2.63 3.69
N SER A 34 11.35 3.39 2.68
CA SER A 34 11.77 3.21 1.28
C SER A 34 12.71 4.31 0.76
N CYS A 35 13.07 5.28 1.60
CA CYS A 35 14.05 6.33 1.30
C CYS A 35 14.71 6.82 2.59
N ALA A 36 15.80 7.57 2.43
CA ALA A 36 16.38 8.38 3.49
C ALA A 36 15.42 9.54 3.83
N GLY A 37 14.50 9.29 4.77
CA GLY A 37 13.44 10.22 5.16
C GLY A 37 13.85 11.21 6.26
N ALA A 38 13.18 12.35 6.31
CA ALA A 38 13.32 13.34 7.37
C ALA A 38 12.67 12.89 8.70
N ILE A 39 11.69 11.99 8.65
CA ILE A 39 11.01 11.40 9.81
C ILE A 39 11.49 9.95 9.99
N THR A 40 11.76 9.58 11.24
CA THR A 40 12.03 8.18 11.62
C THR A 40 10.73 7.49 12.04
N PHE A 41 10.47 6.29 11.53
CA PHE A 41 9.37 5.43 11.95
C PHE A 41 9.87 4.35 12.92
N TYR A 42 9.13 4.09 14.00
CA TYR A 42 9.45 3.04 14.98
C TYR A 42 8.45 1.89 14.95
N SER A 43 7.19 2.17 14.64
CA SER A 43 6.14 1.16 14.54
C SER A 43 5.08 1.57 13.53
N LEU A 44 4.37 0.57 13.02
CA LEU A 44 3.22 0.73 12.15
C LEU A 44 2.27 -0.43 12.40
N SER A 45 1.02 -0.13 12.74
CA SER A 45 -0.06 -1.11 12.91
C SER A 45 -1.37 -0.57 12.34
N THR A 46 -2.33 -1.45 12.14
CA THR A 46 -3.61 -1.16 11.49
C THR A 46 -4.77 -1.40 12.45
N GLN A 47 -5.75 -0.50 12.41
CA GLN A 47 -6.98 -0.58 13.16
C GLN A 47 -8.17 -0.21 12.26
N ASP A 48 -9.32 -0.81 12.54
CA ASP A 48 -10.59 -0.33 12.00
C ASP A 48 -11.01 0.98 12.69
N GLN A 49 -12.09 1.60 12.22
CA GLN A 49 -12.61 2.84 12.81
C GLN A 49 -13.11 2.71 14.26
N SER A 50 -13.27 1.48 14.77
CA SER A 50 -13.61 1.23 16.18
C SER A 50 -12.38 1.12 17.09
N GLY A 51 -11.18 1.19 16.51
CA GLY A 51 -9.90 1.05 17.22
C GLY A 51 -9.46 -0.40 17.41
N LYS A 52 -10.16 -1.36 16.80
CA LYS A 52 -9.77 -2.78 16.87
C LYS A 52 -8.71 -3.08 15.82
N ALA A 53 -7.72 -3.89 16.18
CA ALA A 53 -6.70 -4.34 15.24
C ALA A 53 -7.34 -4.95 13.98
N GLU A 54 -6.94 -4.47 12.81
CA GLU A 54 -7.48 -4.90 11.52
C GLU A 54 -6.41 -5.64 10.72
N TYR A 55 -6.65 -6.93 10.50
CA TYR A 55 -5.93 -7.74 9.53
C TYR A 55 -6.76 -8.97 9.14
N PRO A 56 -6.86 -9.33 7.84
CA PRO A 56 -6.41 -8.57 6.66
C PRO A 56 -7.11 -7.21 6.51
N ILE A 57 -6.59 -6.34 5.64
CA ILE A 57 -7.10 -4.98 5.46
C ILE A 57 -8.30 -4.97 4.51
N THR A 58 -9.40 -4.32 4.88
CA THR A 58 -10.56 -4.16 4.01
C THR A 58 -10.56 -2.80 3.30
N LEU A 59 -10.29 -2.76 2.00
CA LEU A 59 -10.14 -1.51 1.24
C LEU A 59 -11.46 -0.78 0.96
N THR A 60 -12.60 -1.42 1.21
CA THR A 60 -13.94 -0.82 1.02
C THR A 60 -14.38 0.03 2.22
N LYS A 61 -13.54 0.16 3.24
CA LYS A 61 -13.80 0.96 4.45
C LYS A 61 -12.56 1.80 4.80
N PRO A 62 -12.72 2.89 5.56
CA PRO A 62 -11.58 3.64 6.05
C PRO A 62 -10.75 2.79 7.02
N LEU A 63 -9.43 2.80 6.83
CA LEU A 63 -8.43 2.15 7.67
C LEU A 63 -7.70 3.21 8.50
N VAL A 64 -7.41 2.91 9.77
CA VAL A 64 -6.55 3.74 10.61
C VAL A 64 -5.19 3.08 10.77
N ILE A 65 -4.13 3.77 10.36
CA ILE A 65 -2.75 3.35 10.54
C ILE A 65 -2.18 4.08 11.74
N ILE A 66 -1.84 3.34 12.80
CA ILE A 66 -1.19 3.89 13.99
C ILE A 66 0.32 3.76 13.81
N THR A 67 1.01 4.89 13.75
CA THR A 67 2.47 4.89 13.61
C THR A 67 3.15 5.72 14.70
N ASP A 68 4.18 5.16 15.34
CA ASP A 68 5.08 5.91 16.21
C ASP A 68 6.24 6.46 15.39
N ILE A 69 6.40 7.77 15.43
CA ILE A 69 7.41 8.47 14.65
C ILE A 69 8.25 9.42 15.51
N ASN A 70 9.42 9.80 15.03
CA ASN A 70 10.16 10.97 15.51
C ASN A 70 10.46 11.91 14.35
N ASN A 71 9.99 13.15 14.49
CA ASN A 71 10.22 14.22 13.53
C ASN A 71 11.22 15.25 14.13
N PRO A 72 12.49 15.24 13.70
CA PRO A 72 13.55 15.91 14.46
C PRO A 72 13.66 17.43 14.24
N LYS A 73 13.09 17.99 13.16
CA LYS A 73 13.48 19.33 12.69
C LYS A 73 12.32 20.30 12.46
N ASN A 74 11.39 19.95 11.58
CA ASN A 74 10.43 20.90 11.03
C ASN A 74 9.00 20.51 11.37
N VAL A 75 8.12 21.49 11.59
CA VAL A 75 6.68 21.23 11.67
C VAL A 75 6.12 21.17 10.25
N TYR A 76 5.39 20.12 9.93
CA TYR A 76 4.75 19.95 8.61
C TYR A 76 3.24 20.17 8.68
N GLU A 77 2.70 20.94 7.74
CA GLU A 77 1.31 21.38 7.77
C GLU A 77 0.77 21.67 6.36
N SER A 78 -0.55 21.84 6.28
CA SER A 78 -1.22 22.25 5.05
C SER A 78 -0.83 23.69 4.69
N PRO A 79 -0.70 24.04 3.40
CA PRO A 79 -0.87 23.18 2.23
C PRO A 79 0.44 22.57 1.74
N ASN A 80 1.53 22.69 2.50
CA ASN A 80 2.88 22.37 2.05
C ASN A 80 3.19 20.89 2.11
N LEU A 81 2.65 20.17 3.10
CA LEU A 81 2.83 18.72 3.21
C LEU A 81 2.00 18.01 2.14
N LYS A 82 2.69 17.47 1.13
CA LYS A 82 2.10 16.70 0.04
C LYS A 82 2.26 15.22 0.25
N GLN A 83 1.25 14.45 -0.15
CA GLN A 83 1.23 13.00 -0.11
C GLN A 83 1.06 12.44 -1.51
N THR A 84 1.88 11.44 -1.83
CA THR A 84 1.71 10.57 -2.98
C THR A 84 1.61 9.12 -2.51
N ILE A 85 0.62 8.38 -3.01
CA ILE A 85 0.49 6.94 -2.80
C ILE A 85 0.80 6.22 -4.11
N ASN A 86 1.82 5.36 -4.06
CA ASN A 86 2.11 4.41 -5.13
C ASN A 86 1.60 3.02 -4.72
N LEU A 87 1.00 2.29 -5.65
CA LEU A 87 0.38 1.00 -5.39
C LEU A 87 0.95 -0.06 -6.34
N TRP A 88 1.21 -1.26 -5.82
CA TRP A 88 1.61 -2.42 -6.61
C TRP A 88 0.79 -3.65 -6.21
N SER A 89 0.50 -4.48 -7.20
CA SER A 89 -0.09 -5.80 -7.03
C SER A 89 1.00 -6.87 -7.18
N TRP A 90 0.89 -7.95 -6.41
CA TRP A 90 1.76 -9.10 -6.58
C TRP A 90 1.25 -10.03 -7.69
N GLY A 91 2.17 -10.47 -8.55
CA GLY A 91 1.91 -11.46 -9.60
C GLY A 91 2.18 -10.95 -11.01
N GLY A 92 2.01 -11.84 -11.99
CA GLY A 92 2.27 -11.57 -13.40
C GLY A 92 2.29 -12.85 -14.23
N LEU A 93 2.22 -12.72 -15.56
CA LEU A 93 2.35 -13.84 -16.48
C LEU A 93 3.79 -14.39 -16.42
N GLY A 94 3.99 -15.46 -15.65
CA GLY A 94 5.27 -16.18 -15.58
C GLY A 94 6.27 -15.67 -14.52
N ALA A 95 5.90 -14.69 -13.69
CA ALA A 95 6.77 -14.22 -12.60
C ALA A 95 5.98 -13.72 -11.38
N CYS A 96 6.48 -14.04 -10.19
CA CYS A 96 5.99 -13.52 -8.92
C CYS A 96 6.81 -12.30 -8.53
N GLN A 97 6.33 -11.13 -8.96
CA GLN A 97 6.95 -9.84 -8.76
C GLN A 97 5.91 -8.76 -8.51
N TRP A 98 6.35 -7.64 -7.94
CA TRP A 98 5.51 -6.45 -7.76
C TRP A 98 5.34 -5.72 -9.09
N SER A 99 4.09 -5.49 -9.48
CA SER A 99 3.73 -4.75 -10.68
C SER A 99 2.91 -3.52 -10.31
N THR A 100 3.22 -2.36 -10.88
CA THR A 100 2.55 -1.10 -10.55
C THR A 100 1.07 -1.15 -10.94
N VAL A 101 0.20 -0.70 -10.04
CA VAL A 101 -1.22 -0.45 -10.32
C VAL A 101 -1.36 1.01 -10.80
N PRO A 102 -1.93 1.25 -11.99
CA PRO A 102 -2.07 2.60 -12.51
C PRO A 102 -3.15 3.37 -11.75
N THR A 103 -2.73 4.30 -10.88
CA THR A 103 -3.65 5.20 -10.15
C THR A 103 -4.09 6.40 -11.00
N LEU A 104 -3.53 6.57 -12.20
CA LEU A 104 -3.79 7.67 -13.14
C LEU A 104 -3.62 9.07 -12.51
N GLY A 105 -2.73 9.18 -11.51
CA GLY A 105 -2.44 10.44 -10.81
C GLY A 105 -3.44 10.81 -9.72
N LEU A 106 -4.52 10.05 -9.52
CA LEU A 106 -5.54 10.32 -8.50
C LEU A 106 -4.98 10.36 -7.07
N LEU A 107 -3.90 9.63 -6.82
CA LEU A 107 -3.26 9.55 -5.52
C LEU A 107 -1.93 10.29 -5.44
N SER A 108 -1.68 11.26 -6.34
CA SER A 108 -0.41 11.97 -6.43
C SER A 108 -0.52 13.43 -5.98
N ASN A 109 0.47 13.90 -5.21
CA ASN A 109 0.62 15.30 -4.82
C ASN A 109 -0.61 15.89 -4.11
N LEU A 110 -1.33 15.05 -3.37
CA LEU A 110 -2.49 15.43 -2.55
C LEU A 110 -2.02 16.23 -1.33
N ASP A 111 -2.86 17.12 -0.80
CA ASP A 111 -2.57 17.73 0.50
C ASP A 111 -2.76 16.66 1.60
N ALA A 112 -1.65 16.24 2.22
CA ALA A 112 -1.63 15.15 3.19
C ALA A 112 -2.58 15.40 4.37
N CYS A 113 -2.66 16.65 4.83
CA CYS A 113 -3.42 17.03 6.01
C CYS A 113 -4.94 16.92 5.79
N THR A 114 -5.37 17.12 4.55
CA THR A 114 -6.78 16.95 4.15
C THR A 114 -7.08 15.54 3.64
N ASN A 115 -6.06 14.70 3.47
CA ASN A 115 -6.14 13.33 2.99
C ASN A 115 -5.66 12.32 4.04
N GLY A 116 -5.91 12.64 5.32
CA GLY A 116 -5.89 11.69 6.43
C GLY A 116 -4.64 11.69 7.31
N VAL A 117 -3.58 12.44 6.97
CA VAL A 117 -2.44 12.65 7.88
C VAL A 117 -2.83 13.70 8.94
N PRO A 118 -2.76 13.39 10.25
CA PRO A 118 -3.01 14.39 11.28
C PRO A 118 -1.97 15.51 11.22
N CYS A 119 -2.45 16.73 11.03
CA CYS A 119 -1.62 17.92 10.98
C CYS A 119 -1.96 18.91 12.11
N PRO A 120 -0.99 19.73 12.55
CA PRO A 120 0.39 19.72 12.10
C PRO A 120 1.16 18.48 12.61
N VAL A 121 2.05 17.94 11.77
CA VAL A 121 3.02 16.93 12.21
C VAL A 121 4.11 17.66 12.99
N LYS A 122 4.01 17.60 14.32
CA LYS A 122 4.88 18.34 15.24
C LYS A 122 6.30 17.81 15.23
N THR A 123 7.25 18.55 15.79
CA THR A 123 8.58 18.04 16.07
C THR A 123 8.57 17.13 17.32
N GLY A 124 9.56 16.26 17.42
CA GLY A 124 9.71 15.26 18.49
C GLY A 124 9.03 13.93 18.19
N ARG A 125 9.05 13.05 19.20
CA ARG A 125 8.41 11.73 19.14
C ARG A 125 6.91 11.84 19.38
N GLN A 126 6.12 11.18 18.53
CA GLN A 126 4.65 11.21 18.62
C GLN A 126 4.05 9.98 17.93
N THR A 127 2.86 9.59 18.38
CA THR A 127 2.02 8.64 17.68
C THR A 127 1.07 9.37 16.74
N LEU A 128 1.09 9.04 15.46
CA LEU A 128 0.20 9.59 14.44
C LEU A 128 -0.82 8.53 13.99
N PRO A 129 -2.12 8.79 14.19
CA PRO A 129 -3.20 7.99 13.59
C PRO A 129 -3.52 8.49 12.18
N ILE A 130 -2.90 7.90 11.15
CA ILE A 130 -3.16 8.25 9.75
C ILE A 130 -4.43 7.54 9.28
N THR A 131 -5.40 8.27 8.76
CA THR A 131 -6.60 7.67 8.16
C THR A 131 -6.37 7.48 6.67
N MET A 132 -6.56 6.25 6.18
CA MET A 132 -6.49 5.91 4.77
C MET A 132 -7.88 5.49 4.31
N ASP A 133 -8.49 6.32 3.47
CA ASP A 133 -9.85 6.10 2.99
C ASP A 133 -9.85 5.98 1.45
N PHE A 134 -10.07 4.76 0.96
CA PHE A 134 -10.17 4.48 -0.47
C PHE A 134 -11.59 4.53 -1.02
N THR A 135 -12.60 4.83 -0.19
CA THR A 135 -14.02 4.81 -0.62
C THR A 135 -14.32 5.81 -1.74
N GLY A 136 -13.56 6.90 -1.83
CA GLY A 136 -13.63 7.86 -2.94
C GLY A 136 -12.94 7.42 -4.24
N TYR A 137 -12.25 6.27 -4.23
CA TYR A 137 -11.38 5.81 -5.30
C TYR A 137 -11.82 4.45 -5.88
N ASP A 138 -13.13 4.26 -6.05
CA ASP A 138 -13.75 3.06 -6.64
C ASP A 138 -13.10 2.59 -7.94
N SER A 139 -12.64 3.52 -8.78
CA SER A 139 -11.94 3.20 -10.03
C SER A 139 -10.64 2.44 -9.79
N ILE A 140 -9.92 2.75 -8.71
CA ILE A 140 -8.70 2.05 -8.31
C ILE A 140 -9.07 0.70 -7.70
N ILE A 141 -10.03 0.66 -6.77
CA ILE A 141 -10.46 -0.59 -6.11
C ILE A 141 -10.91 -1.64 -7.14
N LYS A 142 -11.61 -1.22 -8.21
CA LYS A 142 -12.04 -2.13 -9.30
C LYS A 142 -10.90 -2.77 -10.09
N LEU A 143 -9.69 -2.21 -10.05
CA LEU A 143 -8.49 -2.82 -10.66
C LEU A 143 -7.87 -3.89 -9.75
N LEU A 144 -8.24 -3.90 -8.47
CA LEU A 144 -7.64 -4.77 -7.47
C LEU A 144 -8.41 -6.09 -7.38
N LYS A 145 -7.69 -7.18 -7.55
CA LYS A 145 -8.17 -8.52 -7.20
C LYS A 145 -8.44 -8.60 -5.68
N ASP A 146 -9.58 -9.20 -5.36
CA ASP A 146 -9.93 -9.51 -3.97
C ASP A 146 -9.01 -10.57 -3.37
N ASP A 147 -8.90 -10.57 -2.05
CA ASP A 147 -8.08 -11.50 -1.27
C ASP A 147 -6.66 -11.68 -1.84
N SER A 148 -5.93 -10.58 -1.96
CA SER A 148 -4.62 -10.55 -2.63
C SER A 148 -3.64 -9.64 -1.90
N PRO A 149 -2.32 -9.90 -2.02
CA PRO A 149 -1.30 -9.05 -1.41
C PRO A 149 -1.02 -7.82 -2.27
N TYR A 150 -0.95 -6.66 -1.61
CA TYR A 150 -0.60 -5.38 -2.21
C TYR A 150 0.54 -4.73 -1.46
N GLN A 151 1.32 -3.95 -2.20
CA GLN A 151 2.32 -3.04 -1.67
C GLN A 151 1.82 -1.62 -1.87
N LEU A 152 1.84 -0.83 -0.82
CA LEU A 152 1.56 0.60 -0.83
C LEU A 152 2.80 1.35 -0.37
N GLU A 153 3.25 2.32 -1.14
CA GLU A 153 4.24 3.30 -0.69
C GLU A 153 3.55 4.63 -0.45
N MET A 154 3.69 5.16 0.75
CA MET A 154 3.32 6.54 1.05
C MET A 154 4.58 7.39 0.99
N VAL A 155 4.57 8.41 0.15
CA VAL A 155 5.60 9.44 0.08
C VAL A 155 5.03 10.75 0.58
N LEU A 156 5.60 11.28 1.66
CA LEU A 156 5.34 12.62 2.16
C LEU A 156 6.46 13.56 1.70
N ASN A 157 6.09 14.69 1.11
CA ASN A 157 7.01 15.71 0.62
C ASN A 157 6.53 17.09 1.07
N ASP A 158 7.32 17.79 1.86
CA ASP A 158 7.01 19.15 2.28
C ASP A 158 7.56 20.17 1.30
N ASN A 159 6.68 20.96 0.68
CA ASN A 159 7.07 21.93 -0.33
C ASN A 159 7.81 23.15 0.23
N LYS A 160 7.73 23.40 1.54
CA LYS A 160 8.37 24.55 2.20
C LYS A 160 9.81 24.24 2.58
N THR A 161 10.08 23.09 3.21
CA THR A 161 11.42 22.69 3.66
C THR A 161 12.15 21.80 2.66
N LYS A 162 11.42 21.24 1.69
CA LYS A 162 11.90 20.21 0.73
C LYS A 162 12.24 18.87 1.41
N ASP A 163 11.79 18.68 2.64
CA ASP A 163 11.93 17.39 3.32
C ASP A 163 11.04 16.33 2.66
N LYS A 164 11.59 15.13 2.56
CA LYS A 164 10.91 13.95 2.03
C LYS A 164 10.93 12.85 3.08
N THR A 165 9.87 12.09 3.19
CA THR A 165 9.76 10.87 4.00
C THR A 165 8.97 9.84 3.21
N CYS A 166 9.35 8.58 3.26
CA CYS A 166 8.58 7.54 2.60
C CYS A 166 8.65 6.19 3.31
N VAL A 167 7.52 5.48 3.26
CA VAL A 167 7.33 4.19 3.92
C VAL A 167 6.55 3.27 2.99
N ILE A 168 6.99 2.03 2.89
CA ILE A 168 6.28 0.94 2.24
C ILE A 168 5.56 0.12 3.30
N ALA A 169 4.31 -0.24 3.01
CA ALA A 169 3.52 -1.24 3.71
C ALA A 169 3.07 -2.30 2.72
N GLN A 170 3.16 -3.57 3.12
CA GLN A 170 2.72 -4.72 2.35
C GLN A 170 1.75 -5.54 3.19
N ALA A 171 0.57 -5.83 2.63
CA ALA A 171 -0.50 -6.52 3.34
C ALA A 171 -1.35 -7.37 2.41
N ARG A 172 -1.98 -8.40 2.97
CA ARG A 172 -3.18 -9.01 2.36
C ARG A 172 -4.36 -8.07 2.49
N THR A 173 -5.11 -7.91 1.41
CA THR A 173 -6.28 -7.02 1.39
C THR A 173 -7.50 -7.68 0.79
N TYR A 174 -8.67 -7.27 1.26
CA TYR A 174 -9.97 -7.55 0.68
C TYR A 174 -10.51 -6.32 -0.05
N THR A 175 -11.03 -6.55 -1.25
CA THR A 175 -11.68 -5.52 -2.08
C THR A 175 -13.19 -5.71 -2.14
N LYS A 176 -13.70 -6.76 -1.49
CA LYS A 176 -15.11 -7.05 -1.28
C LYS A 176 -15.43 -7.10 0.21
N VAL A 177 -16.71 -6.95 0.54
CA VAL A 177 -17.20 -7.18 1.91
C VAL A 177 -17.34 -8.69 2.10
N HIS A 178 -16.66 -9.23 3.12
CA HIS A 178 -16.74 -10.62 3.55
C HIS A 178 -17.40 -10.73 4.92
#